data_AF-S0GPV8-F1
#
_entry.id   AF-S0GPV8-F1
#
_cell.length_a   1.000
_cell.length_b   1.000
_cell.length_c   1.000
_cell.angle_alpha   90.00
_cell.angle_beta   90.00
_cell.angle_gamma   90.00
#
_symmetry.space_group_name_H-M   'P 1'
#
loop_
_entity.id
_entity.type
_entity.pdbx_description
1 polymer ?
#
loop_
_entity_poly.entity_id
_entity_poly.type
_entity_poly.pdbx_seq_one_letter_code
_entity_poly.pdbx_strand_id
1 'polypeptide(L)'
;MVQNYEFLYKGKAYETSLLVVDDSIVSVENKEVEDLFLSLNALPDLVTYVHRNGEIEYFDDREELLLVLPSIVKNEENDVKLSKVISNGIVDNPACDPIMNGYYANLFLCDDHNYGGKVRHVLLSTANRDTVVNHLKPGYDMNDKTTAFCAYSFGGNTLFELYEDDHLKSHCLSFTCYSKDAQVMNGPYSTSFQWLPYGAVIAPNLKNIQVEGTKRSTWNDRITSVKITRL
;
A
#
# COMPACT_ATOMS: atom_id res chain seq x y z
N MET A 1 2.73 22.41 9.73
CA MET A 1 1.77 22.51 8.60
C MET A 1 0.44 21.97 9.07
N VAL A 2 -0.68 22.58 8.69
CA VAL A 2 -2.02 22.00 8.93
C VAL A 2 -2.42 21.25 7.67
N GLN A 3 -2.88 20.01 7.84
CA GLN A 3 -3.28 19.13 6.74
C GLN A 3 -4.68 18.58 7.03
N ASN A 4 -5.59 18.74 6.06
CA ASN A 4 -6.89 18.07 6.12
C ASN A 4 -6.70 16.60 5.81
N TYR A 5 -7.39 15.75 6.57
CA TYR A 5 -7.26 14.31 6.50
C TYR A 5 -8.62 13.65 6.52
N GLU A 6 -8.86 12.81 5.52
CA GLU A 6 -10.09 12.05 5.32
C GLU A 6 -9.74 10.57 5.22
N PHE A 7 -10.51 9.73 5.91
CA PHE A 7 -10.33 8.28 5.90
C PHE A 7 -11.64 7.56 6.20
N LEU A 8 -11.66 6.27 5.89
CA LEU A 8 -12.74 5.35 6.21
C LEU A 8 -12.31 4.43 7.37
N TYR A 9 -13.24 4.10 8.24
CA TYR A 9 -13.07 3.01 9.20
C TYR A 9 -14.36 2.20 9.20
N LYS A 10 -14.25 0.93 8.77
CA LYS A 10 -15.39 0.01 8.58
C LYS A 10 -16.53 0.64 7.76
N GLY A 11 -16.18 1.30 6.65
CA GLY A 11 -17.10 1.96 5.73
C GLY A 11 -17.69 3.29 6.20
N LYS A 12 -17.34 3.79 7.40
CA LYS A 12 -17.74 5.12 7.88
C LYS A 12 -16.63 6.13 7.62
N ALA A 13 -16.98 7.27 7.02
CA ALA A 13 -16.05 8.37 6.77
C ALA A 13 -15.79 9.20 8.03
N TYR A 14 -14.53 9.61 8.19
CA TYR A 14 -14.01 10.47 9.24
C TYR A 14 -13.14 11.56 8.61
N GLU A 15 -13.24 12.77 9.15
CA GLU A 15 -12.47 13.93 8.70
C GLU A 15 -11.88 14.67 9.90
N THR A 16 -10.64 15.13 9.77
CA THR A 16 -9.98 15.98 10.76
C THR A 16 -8.89 16.86 10.14
N SER A 17 -8.45 17.86 10.89
CA SER A 17 -7.22 18.59 10.60
C SER A 17 -6.10 18.07 11.50
N LEU A 18 -4.95 17.78 10.88
CA LEU A 18 -3.73 17.36 11.55
C LEU A 18 -2.73 18.52 11.58
N LEU A 19 -2.16 18.82 12.74
CA LEU A 19 -0.98 19.67 12.83
C LEU A 19 0.27 18.79 12.72
N VAL A 20 1.03 18.94 11.64
CA VAL A 20 2.25 18.18 11.37
C VAL A 20 3.49 19.06 11.56
N VAL A 21 4.47 18.59 12.33
CA VAL A 21 5.78 19.22 12.53
C VAL A 21 6.86 18.15 12.35
N ASP A 22 7.82 18.38 11.46
CA ASP A 22 8.92 17.46 11.15
C ASP A 22 8.45 16.00 10.96
N ASP A 23 7.48 15.82 10.06
CA ASP A 23 6.83 14.54 9.71
C ASP A 23 6.06 13.85 10.85
N SER A 24 5.86 14.53 11.99
CA SER A 24 5.12 14.03 13.15
C SER A 24 3.78 14.75 13.33
N ILE A 25 2.71 13.99 13.57
CA ILE A 25 1.42 14.55 13.98
C ILE A 25 1.55 15.02 15.44
N VAL A 26 1.35 16.31 15.66
CA VAL A 26 1.47 16.98 16.98
C VAL A 26 0.10 17.22 17.61
N SER A 27 -0.95 17.37 16.80
CA SER A 27 -2.33 17.45 17.29
C SER A 27 -3.33 16.99 16.24
N VAL A 28 -4.43 16.44 16.73
CA VAL A 28 -5.64 16.11 15.96
C VAL A 28 -6.74 17.03 16.46
N GLU A 29 -7.35 17.83 15.57
CA GLU A 29 -8.34 18.84 16.00
C GLU A 29 -9.69 18.23 16.41
N ASN A 30 -9.98 16.99 16.01
CA ASN A 30 -11.22 16.29 16.34
C ASN A 30 -10.99 15.22 17.42
N LYS A 31 -11.64 15.37 18.58
CA LYS A 31 -11.49 14.46 19.72
C LYS A 31 -11.99 13.03 19.43
N GLU A 32 -13.07 12.88 18.66
CA GLU A 32 -13.57 11.55 18.24
C GLU A 32 -12.51 10.83 17.40
N VAL A 33 -11.85 11.56 16.49
CA VAL A 33 -10.80 11.01 15.63
C VAL A 33 -9.53 10.72 16.42
N GLU A 34 -9.16 11.59 17.38
CA GLU A 34 -8.02 11.35 18.27
C GLU A 34 -8.21 10.05 19.08
N ASP A 35 -9.39 9.87 19.68
CA ASP A 35 -9.70 8.66 20.46
C ASP A 35 -9.75 7.41 19.55
N LEU A 36 -10.26 7.56 18.32
CA LEU A 36 -10.22 6.50 17.32
C LEU A 36 -8.79 6.10 16.97
N PHE A 37 -7.89 7.06 16.68
CA PHE A 37 -6.49 6.76 16.39
C PHE A 37 -5.79 6.04 17.55
N LEU A 38 -6.07 6.39 18.79
CA LEU A 38 -5.56 5.66 19.95
C LEU A 38 -6.06 4.22 20.00
N SER A 39 -7.32 3.99 19.61
CA SER A 39 -7.89 2.65 19.55
C SER A 39 -7.32 1.82 18.40
N LEU A 40 -7.14 2.41 17.21
CA LEU A 40 -6.54 1.76 16.05
C LEU A 40 -5.09 1.36 16.36
N ASN A 41 -4.34 2.21 17.06
CA ASN A 41 -2.97 1.90 17.51
C ASN A 41 -2.87 0.72 18.48
N ALA A 42 -3.95 0.40 19.16
CA ALA A 42 -3.98 -0.73 20.08
C ALA A 42 -4.32 -2.06 19.39
N LEU A 43 -4.73 -2.03 18.11
CA LEU A 43 -5.10 -3.22 17.36
C LEU A 43 -3.85 -3.91 16.80
N PRO A 44 -3.53 -5.14 17.23
CA PRO A 44 -2.28 -5.79 16.84
C PRO A 44 -2.22 -6.06 15.34
N ASP A 45 -3.35 -6.39 14.70
CA ASP A 45 -3.40 -6.84 13.32
C ASP A 45 -4.07 -5.82 12.38
N LEU A 46 -4.04 -4.53 12.77
CA LEU A 46 -4.67 -3.43 12.02
C LEU A 46 -4.26 -3.46 10.54
N VAL A 47 -5.25 -3.40 9.66
CA VAL A 47 -5.03 -3.31 8.21
C VAL A 47 -5.34 -1.91 7.72
N THR A 48 -4.37 -1.29 7.07
CA THR A 48 -4.53 -0.07 6.27
C THR A 48 -4.72 -0.49 4.81
N TYR A 49 -5.94 -0.38 4.28
CA TYR A 49 -6.23 -0.63 2.87
C TYR A 49 -6.21 0.68 2.08
N VAL A 50 -5.47 0.69 0.96
CA VAL A 50 -5.47 1.82 0.02
C VAL A 50 -6.37 1.49 -1.16
N HIS A 51 -7.45 2.24 -1.29
CA HIS A 51 -8.39 2.13 -2.40
C HIS A 51 -7.77 2.56 -3.72
N ARG A 52 -8.37 2.16 -4.83
CA ARG A 52 -7.94 2.54 -6.18
C ARG A 52 -7.84 4.05 -6.40
N ASN A 53 -8.71 4.83 -5.78
CA ASN A 53 -8.72 6.29 -5.84
C ASN A 53 -7.73 6.95 -4.87
N GLY A 54 -7.12 6.18 -3.97
CA GLY A 54 -6.14 6.65 -2.97
C GLY A 54 -6.76 6.97 -1.62
N GLU A 55 -8.07 6.80 -1.45
CA GLU A 55 -8.70 6.83 -0.13
C GLU A 55 -8.11 5.72 0.75
N ILE A 56 -8.03 6.00 2.05
CA ILE A 56 -7.51 5.06 3.05
C ILE A 56 -8.68 4.53 3.86
N GLU A 57 -8.74 3.20 4.02
CA GLU A 57 -9.69 2.53 4.90
C GLU A 57 -8.99 1.63 5.91
N TYR A 58 -9.40 1.71 7.17
CA TYR A 58 -8.92 0.86 8.26
C TYR A 58 -9.87 -0.30 8.55
N PHE A 59 -9.29 -1.47 8.79
CA PHE A 59 -9.96 -2.68 9.27
C PHE A 59 -9.23 -3.24 10.49
N ASP A 60 -9.96 -3.86 11.41
CA ASP A 60 -9.34 -4.34 12.66
C ASP A 60 -8.33 -5.46 12.41
N ASP A 61 -8.60 -6.26 11.37
CA ASP A 61 -7.77 -7.37 10.96
C ASP A 61 -7.96 -7.71 9.47
N ARG A 62 -7.15 -8.68 9.02
CA ARG A 62 -7.18 -9.20 7.65
C ARG A 62 -8.47 -9.93 7.32
N GLU A 63 -9.12 -10.59 8.28
CA GLU A 63 -10.36 -11.33 8.02
C GLU A 63 -11.50 -10.35 7.67
N GLU A 64 -11.61 -9.24 8.40
CA GLU A 64 -12.55 -8.17 8.10
C GLU A 64 -12.35 -7.60 6.69
N LEU A 65 -11.11 -7.28 6.30
CA LEU A 65 -10.83 -6.83 4.93
C LEU A 65 -11.29 -7.87 3.90
N LEU A 66 -10.95 -9.15 4.10
CA LEU A 66 -11.26 -10.19 3.11
C LEU A 66 -12.76 -10.46 2.94
N LEU A 67 -13.57 -10.20 3.97
CA LEU A 67 -15.02 -10.33 3.88
C LEU A 67 -15.63 -9.30 2.91
N VAL A 68 -15.08 -8.08 2.87
CA VAL A 68 -15.60 -6.98 2.04
C VAL A 68 -14.85 -6.80 0.72
N LEU A 69 -13.63 -7.30 0.62
CA LEU A 69 -12.75 -7.12 -0.55
C LEU A 69 -13.41 -7.48 -1.89
N PRO A 70 -14.18 -8.59 -2.04
CA PRO A 70 -14.85 -8.88 -3.33
C PRO A 70 -15.81 -7.78 -3.78
N SER A 71 -16.48 -7.12 -2.83
CA SER A 71 -17.38 -6.00 -3.12
C SER A 71 -16.60 -4.73 -3.47
N ILE A 72 -15.52 -4.45 -2.75
CA ILE A 72 -14.60 -3.33 -3.05
C ILE A 72 -14.07 -3.47 -4.47
N VAL A 73 -13.46 -4.61 -4.80
CA VAL A 73 -12.87 -4.89 -6.12
C VAL A 73 -13.91 -4.74 -7.22
N LYS A 74 -15.09 -5.33 -7.05
CA LYS A 74 -16.18 -5.23 -8.04
C LYS A 74 -16.63 -3.78 -8.23
N ASN A 75 -16.73 -2.98 -7.16
CA ASN A 75 -17.19 -1.60 -7.26
C ASN A 75 -16.13 -0.73 -7.95
N GLU A 76 -14.86 -0.87 -7.56
CA GLU A 76 -13.74 -0.11 -8.09
C GLU A 76 -13.40 -0.46 -9.55
N GLU A 77 -13.61 -1.71 -9.98
CA GLU A 77 -13.51 -2.10 -11.40
C GLU A 77 -14.56 -1.38 -12.27
N ASN A 78 -15.74 -1.13 -11.72
CA ASN A 78 -16.85 -0.50 -12.42
C ASN A 78 -16.83 1.03 -12.34
N ASP A 79 -16.03 1.62 -11.45
CA ASP A 79 -15.92 3.07 -11.35
C ASP A 79 -14.99 3.63 -12.44
N VAL A 80 -15.60 4.16 -13.50
CA VAL A 80 -14.92 4.68 -14.70
C VAL A 80 -14.37 6.11 -14.48
N LYS A 81 -14.55 6.71 -13.29
CA LYS A 81 -14.10 8.08 -12.99
C LYS A 81 -12.64 8.15 -12.55
N LEU A 82 -11.71 7.67 -13.39
CA LEU A 82 -10.28 7.94 -13.18
C LEU A 82 -10.00 9.39 -13.56
N SER A 83 -9.58 10.19 -12.58
CA SER A 83 -9.16 11.57 -12.76
C SER A 83 -7.96 11.61 -13.70
N LYS A 84 -8.13 12.23 -14.88
CA LYS A 84 -7.06 12.50 -15.84
C LYS A 84 -6.10 13.56 -15.26
N VAL A 85 -5.20 13.16 -14.38
CA VAL A 85 -4.06 14.00 -14.00
C VAL A 85 -2.78 13.28 -14.44
N ILE A 86 -2.23 13.77 -15.55
CA ILE A 86 -1.01 13.25 -16.18
C ILE A 86 0.18 13.84 -15.42
N SER A 87 0.84 13.02 -14.59
CA SER A 87 2.21 13.32 -14.13
C SER A 87 3.06 12.05 -14.10
N ASN A 88 3.77 11.78 -15.20
CA ASN A 88 4.96 10.91 -15.32
C ASN A 88 5.20 9.83 -14.24
N GLY A 89 4.24 8.91 -14.04
CA GLY A 89 4.39 7.72 -13.18
C GLY A 89 5.33 6.65 -13.75
N ILE A 90 6.36 7.05 -14.49
CA ILE A 90 7.34 6.14 -15.07
C ILE A 90 8.43 5.93 -14.02
N VAL A 91 8.62 4.68 -13.62
CA VAL A 91 9.76 4.28 -12.80
C VAL A 91 11.01 4.32 -13.68
N ASP A 92 11.86 5.32 -13.51
CA ASP A 92 13.12 5.46 -14.27
C ASP A 92 14.26 4.65 -13.60
N ASN A 93 14.01 3.35 -13.38
CA ASN A 93 15.00 2.39 -12.93
C ASN A 93 14.75 1.04 -13.61
N PRO A 94 15.63 0.59 -14.52
CA PRO A 94 15.48 -0.70 -15.21
C PRO A 94 15.42 -1.91 -14.27
N ALA A 95 15.96 -1.82 -13.06
CA ALA A 95 15.82 -2.88 -12.06
C ALA A 95 14.37 -3.08 -11.61
N CYS A 96 13.52 -2.08 -11.82
CA CYS A 96 12.09 -2.13 -11.53
C CYS A 96 11.23 -2.44 -12.77
N ASP A 97 11.83 -2.85 -13.89
CA ASP A 97 11.06 -3.25 -15.07
C ASP A 97 10.22 -4.50 -14.78
N PRO A 98 8.92 -4.52 -15.16
CA PRO A 98 8.03 -5.63 -14.86
C PRO A 98 8.47 -6.94 -15.52
N ILE A 99 8.44 -8.03 -14.76
CA ILE A 99 8.83 -9.37 -15.19
C ILE A 99 7.56 -10.20 -15.45
N MET A 100 7.07 -10.15 -16.70
CA MET A 100 5.77 -10.71 -17.09
C MET A 100 5.79 -12.23 -17.32
N ASN A 101 6.84 -12.76 -17.95
CA ASN A 101 6.85 -14.14 -18.43
C ASN A 101 6.92 -15.13 -17.25
N GLY A 102 5.86 -15.92 -17.08
CA GLY A 102 5.78 -16.95 -16.03
C GLY A 102 5.26 -16.45 -14.68
N TYR A 103 4.82 -15.19 -14.60
CA TYR A 103 4.34 -14.58 -13.35
C TYR A 103 2.96 -13.94 -13.50
N TYR A 104 2.14 -14.05 -12.44
CA TYR A 104 0.90 -13.29 -12.30
C TYR A 104 1.13 -11.91 -11.69
N ALA A 105 2.19 -11.74 -10.90
CA ALA A 105 2.49 -10.46 -10.27
C ALA A 105 3.96 -10.34 -9.87
N ASN A 106 4.42 -9.10 -9.72
CA ASN A 106 5.71 -8.79 -9.12
C ASN A 106 5.55 -7.72 -8.04
N LEU A 107 6.36 -7.78 -7.01
CA LEU A 107 6.58 -6.73 -6.03
C LEU A 107 8.08 -6.48 -5.93
N PHE A 108 8.50 -5.25 -6.23
CA PHE A 108 9.89 -4.82 -6.15
C PHE A 108 10.02 -3.85 -4.98
N LEU A 109 10.89 -4.20 -4.03
CA LEU A 109 11.20 -3.40 -2.85
C LEU A 109 12.52 -2.67 -3.11
N CYS A 110 12.56 -1.37 -2.87
CA CYS A 110 13.73 -0.51 -3.06
C CYS A 110 14.15 0.11 -1.72
N ASP A 111 15.46 0.17 -1.44
CA ASP A 111 15.95 0.72 -0.18
C ASP A 111 16.18 2.25 -0.17
N ASP A 112 16.08 2.89 -1.33
CA ASP A 112 16.07 4.36 -1.47
C ASP A 112 14.76 4.86 -2.12
N HIS A 113 14.48 6.14 -1.89
CA HIS A 113 13.38 6.86 -2.53
C HIS A 113 13.55 6.94 -4.06
N ASN A 114 12.45 7.18 -4.76
CA ASN A 114 12.37 7.20 -6.23
C ASN A 114 12.98 5.93 -6.86
N TYR A 115 12.73 4.79 -6.22
CA TYR A 115 13.12 3.47 -6.71
C TYR A 115 14.64 3.29 -6.81
N GLY A 116 15.42 4.05 -6.03
CA GLY A 116 16.88 3.98 -6.03
C GLY A 116 17.44 2.79 -5.25
N GLY A 117 18.77 2.74 -5.19
CA GLY A 117 19.50 1.83 -4.31
C GLY A 117 19.37 0.35 -4.69
N LYS A 118 19.28 -0.51 -3.68
CA LYS A 118 19.12 -1.95 -3.78
C LYS A 118 17.66 -2.32 -4.06
N VAL A 119 17.45 -3.04 -5.16
CA VAL A 119 16.13 -3.56 -5.53
C VAL A 119 16.05 -5.06 -5.28
N ARG A 120 14.90 -5.52 -4.78
CA ARG A 120 14.63 -6.93 -4.47
C ARG A 120 13.24 -7.36 -4.91
N HIS A 121 13.17 -8.51 -5.57
CA HIS A 121 11.96 -8.94 -6.28
C HIS A 121 11.27 -10.09 -5.58
N VAL A 122 10.01 -9.89 -5.22
CA VAL A 122 9.08 -10.93 -4.78
C VAL A 122 8.13 -11.21 -5.95
N LEU A 123 8.06 -12.47 -6.37
CA LEU A 123 7.41 -12.85 -7.62
C LEU A 123 6.31 -13.88 -7.36
N LEU A 124 5.10 -13.64 -7.86
CA LEU A 124 4.01 -14.61 -7.85
C LEU A 124 4.00 -15.37 -9.18
N SER A 125 4.46 -16.61 -9.18
CA SER A 125 4.50 -17.46 -10.39
C SER A 125 3.10 -17.90 -10.84
N THR A 126 2.91 -18.14 -12.13
CA THR A 126 1.63 -18.66 -12.66
C THR A 126 1.26 -20.07 -12.17
N ALA A 127 2.18 -20.77 -11.51
CA ALA A 127 1.94 -22.07 -10.90
C ALA A 127 1.25 -22.00 -9.53
N ASN A 128 1.21 -20.82 -8.90
CA ASN A 128 0.73 -20.65 -7.53
C ASN A 128 -0.39 -19.61 -7.46
N ARG A 129 -1.29 -19.76 -6.48
CA ARG A 129 -2.33 -18.78 -6.20
C ARG A 129 -1.82 -17.62 -5.35
N ASP A 130 -0.84 -17.87 -4.50
CA ASP A 130 -0.20 -16.88 -3.65
C ASP A 130 1.31 -17.11 -3.53
N THR A 131 1.99 -16.11 -2.98
CA THR A 131 3.39 -16.18 -2.60
C THR A 131 3.55 -15.44 -1.28
N VAL A 132 4.19 -16.11 -0.32
CA VAL A 132 4.41 -15.60 1.03
C VAL A 132 5.91 -15.55 1.28
N VAL A 133 6.39 -14.39 1.71
CA VAL A 133 7.75 -14.20 2.22
C VAL A 133 7.62 -13.85 3.70
N ASN A 134 7.85 -14.85 4.56
CA ASN A 134 7.71 -14.70 6.01
C ASN A 134 8.80 -13.80 6.63
N HIS A 135 9.94 -13.64 5.96
CA HIS A 135 11.05 -12.80 6.42
C HIS A 135 11.78 -12.19 5.23
N LEU A 136 12.05 -10.89 5.27
CA LEU A 136 12.90 -10.20 4.30
C LEU A 136 14.38 -10.29 4.64
N LYS A 137 14.76 -10.93 5.75
CA LYS A 137 16.13 -11.34 6.08
C LYS A 137 16.23 -12.87 6.23
N PRO A 138 17.39 -13.47 5.93
CA PRO A 138 18.57 -12.87 5.28
C PRO A 138 18.47 -12.82 3.74
N GLY A 139 17.50 -13.51 3.13
CA GLY A 139 17.47 -13.75 1.68
C GLY A 139 17.29 -12.50 0.81
N TYR A 140 16.40 -11.58 1.23
CA TYR A 140 16.17 -10.34 0.50
C TYR A 140 17.10 -9.22 0.99
N ASP A 141 17.42 -9.20 2.28
CA ASP A 141 18.13 -8.11 2.98
C ASP A 141 17.39 -6.76 2.84
N MET A 142 16.07 -6.80 3.03
CA MET A 142 15.16 -5.63 2.93
C MET A 142 14.37 -5.32 4.21
N ASN A 143 14.56 -6.11 5.27
CA ASN A 143 13.90 -5.89 6.55
C ASN A 143 14.28 -4.51 7.09
N ASP A 144 13.27 -3.69 7.36
CA ASP A 144 13.41 -2.32 7.88
C ASP A 144 14.28 -1.42 7.00
N LYS A 145 14.26 -1.66 5.69
CA LYS A 145 15.03 -0.88 4.70
C LYS A 145 14.20 -0.37 3.54
N THR A 146 12.98 -0.87 3.38
CA THR A 146 12.17 -0.53 2.20
C THR A 146 11.71 0.92 2.31
N THR A 147 12.11 1.74 1.34
CA THR A 147 11.75 3.16 1.21
C THR A 147 10.81 3.42 0.03
N ALA A 148 10.82 2.56 -0.99
CA ALA A 148 9.93 2.65 -2.14
C ALA A 148 9.56 1.25 -2.66
N PHE A 149 8.45 1.13 -3.39
CA PHE A 149 8.09 -0.11 -4.06
C PHE A 149 7.44 0.08 -5.43
N CYS A 150 7.50 -0.98 -6.23
CA CYS A 150 6.72 -1.14 -7.45
C CYS A 150 5.98 -2.48 -7.42
N ALA A 151 4.66 -2.46 -7.52
CA ALA A 151 3.82 -3.65 -7.57
C ALA A 151 3.15 -3.74 -8.94
N TYR A 152 3.19 -4.91 -9.57
CA TYR A 152 2.66 -5.15 -10.90
C TYR A 152 1.73 -6.36 -10.91
N SER A 153 0.64 -6.29 -11.66
CA SER A 153 -0.32 -7.38 -11.83
C SER A 153 -0.56 -7.70 -13.30
N PHE A 154 -0.51 -8.98 -13.65
CA PHE A 154 -0.63 -9.49 -15.02
C PHE A 154 -1.88 -10.36 -15.18
N GLY A 155 -2.64 -10.11 -16.24
CA GLY A 155 -3.80 -10.94 -16.60
C GLY A 155 -4.98 -10.92 -15.63
N GLY A 156 -5.05 -9.96 -14.71
CA GLY A 156 -6.15 -9.72 -13.75
C GLY A 156 -5.67 -8.99 -12.50
N ASN A 157 -6.44 -9.03 -11.41
CA ASN A 157 -6.16 -8.25 -10.21
C ASN A 157 -5.34 -9.06 -9.19
N THR A 158 -4.54 -8.37 -8.39
CA THR A 158 -3.70 -8.98 -7.36
C THR A 158 -3.75 -8.14 -6.09
N LEU A 159 -3.92 -8.80 -4.95
CA LEU A 159 -3.80 -8.19 -3.62
C LEU A 159 -2.35 -8.26 -3.15
N PHE A 160 -1.82 -7.12 -2.72
CA PHE A 160 -0.51 -7.02 -2.09
C PHE A 160 -0.68 -6.64 -0.63
N GLU A 161 0.04 -7.32 0.24
CA GLU A 161 -0.03 -7.16 1.69
C GLU A 161 1.40 -7.08 2.22
N LEU A 162 1.75 -5.97 2.86
CA LEU A 162 3.08 -5.65 3.39
C LEU A 162 2.96 -5.51 4.91
N TYR A 163 3.70 -6.29 5.68
CA TYR A 163 3.54 -6.39 7.13
C TYR A 163 4.72 -5.79 7.88
N GLU A 164 4.43 -5.20 9.04
CA GLU A 164 5.44 -4.62 9.93
C GLU A 164 6.30 -5.67 10.62
N ASP A 165 5.75 -6.84 10.94
CA ASP A 165 6.50 -7.89 11.61
C ASP A 165 6.55 -9.20 10.78
N ASP A 166 7.54 -10.00 11.13
CA ASP A 166 7.82 -11.28 10.53
C ASP A 166 6.62 -12.23 10.63
N HIS A 167 6.52 -13.16 9.68
CA HIS A 167 5.42 -14.13 9.59
C HIS A 167 4.03 -13.52 9.43
N LEU A 168 3.92 -12.42 8.68
CA LEU A 168 2.66 -11.75 8.37
C LEU A 168 1.94 -11.26 9.64
N LYS A 169 2.69 -10.62 10.54
CA LYS A 169 2.20 -10.16 11.84
C LYS A 169 2.21 -8.64 11.94
N SER A 170 1.52 -8.16 12.96
CA SER A 170 1.39 -6.74 13.28
C SER A 170 0.60 -5.99 12.20
N HIS A 171 0.78 -4.68 12.08
CA HIS A 171 0.00 -3.91 11.13
C HIS A 171 0.33 -4.30 9.68
N CYS A 172 -0.63 -4.11 8.80
CA CYS A 172 -0.53 -4.46 7.38
C CYS A 172 -0.92 -3.28 6.48
N LEU A 173 -0.07 -2.97 5.50
CA LEU A 173 -0.44 -2.12 4.36
C LEU A 173 -0.93 -3.02 3.23
N SER A 174 -2.16 -2.80 2.80
CA SER A 174 -2.83 -3.61 1.80
C SER A 174 -3.35 -2.75 0.65
N PHE A 175 -3.26 -3.26 -0.57
CA PHE A 175 -3.81 -2.60 -1.75
C PHE A 175 -4.05 -3.58 -2.89
N THR A 176 -5.04 -3.27 -3.73
CA THR A 176 -5.31 -4.05 -4.95
C THR A 176 -4.66 -3.39 -6.16
N CYS A 177 -3.82 -4.15 -6.87
CA CYS A 177 -3.34 -3.75 -8.18
C CYS A 177 -4.32 -4.23 -9.25
N TYR A 178 -5.08 -3.31 -9.82
CA TYR A 178 -6.06 -3.58 -10.86
C TYR A 178 -5.41 -3.76 -12.23
N SER A 179 -5.88 -4.73 -13.01
CA SER A 179 -5.34 -4.96 -14.34
C SER A 179 -5.54 -3.75 -15.27
N LYS A 180 -4.51 -3.41 -16.04
CA LYS A 180 -4.49 -2.30 -17.01
C LYS A 180 -4.72 -0.92 -16.39
N ASP A 181 -4.48 -0.82 -15.09
CA ASP A 181 -4.55 0.40 -14.32
C ASP A 181 -3.18 0.71 -13.73
N ALA A 182 -2.86 1.96 -13.53
CA ALA A 182 -1.62 2.34 -12.87
C ALA A 182 -1.90 3.37 -11.80
N GLN A 183 -1.38 3.19 -10.60
CA GLN A 183 -1.60 4.05 -9.45
C GLN A 183 -0.25 4.49 -8.87
N VAL A 184 -0.09 5.78 -8.57
CA VAL A 184 1.01 6.26 -7.72
C VAL A 184 0.47 6.46 -6.31
N MET A 185 1.03 5.77 -5.33
CA MET A 185 0.73 5.90 -3.91
C MET A 185 1.73 6.87 -3.27
N ASN A 186 1.31 8.11 -2.99
CA ASN A 186 2.20 9.16 -2.49
C ASN A 186 1.50 10.04 -1.44
N GLY A 187 1.15 9.44 -0.30
CA GLY A 187 0.33 10.07 0.74
C GLY A 187 -1.18 9.93 0.49
N PRO A 188 -2.03 10.85 1.01
CA PRO A 188 -3.49 10.70 0.95
C PRO A 188 -4.08 10.86 -0.46
N TYR A 189 -3.22 10.96 -1.47
CA TYR A 189 -3.62 11.10 -2.86
C TYR A 189 -2.95 10.02 -3.67
N SER A 190 -3.77 9.29 -4.42
CA SER A 190 -3.27 8.46 -5.50
C SER A 190 -3.68 9.03 -6.84
N THR A 191 -2.74 9.06 -7.78
CA THR A 191 -3.02 9.45 -9.16
C THR A 191 -3.04 8.21 -10.03
N SER A 192 -4.07 8.07 -10.86
CA SER A 192 -4.20 6.95 -11.79
C SER A 192 -3.70 7.29 -13.20
N PHE A 193 -3.10 6.32 -13.89
CA PHE A 193 -2.46 6.46 -15.21
C PHE A 193 -2.98 5.42 -16.22
N GLN A 194 -2.82 5.74 -17.51
CA GLN A 194 -3.35 4.99 -18.66
C GLN A 194 -2.70 3.61 -18.92
N TRP A 195 -3.54 2.69 -19.41
CA TRP A 195 -3.33 1.61 -20.41
C TRP A 195 -1.93 1.00 -20.56
N LEU A 196 -1.33 0.58 -19.46
CA LEU A 196 -0.31 -0.45 -19.51
C LEU A 196 -0.99 -1.80 -19.88
N PRO A 197 -0.29 -2.73 -20.54
CA PRO A 197 -0.82 -4.09 -20.75
C PRO A 197 -0.98 -4.88 -19.44
N TYR A 198 -0.68 -4.25 -18.30
CA TYR A 198 -0.65 -4.78 -16.95
C TYR A 198 -1.13 -3.73 -15.95
N GLY A 199 -1.43 -4.16 -14.73
CA GLY A 199 -1.66 -3.29 -13.59
C GLY A 199 -0.36 -2.83 -12.93
N ALA A 200 -0.33 -1.63 -12.37
CA ALA A 200 0.79 -1.12 -11.58
C ALA A 200 0.29 -0.32 -10.35
N VAL A 201 0.94 -0.49 -9.21
CA VAL A 201 0.86 0.42 -8.06
C VAL A 201 2.29 0.73 -7.64
N ILE A 202 2.68 2.00 -7.64
CA ILE A 202 4.04 2.43 -7.35
C ILE A 202 4.06 3.43 -6.20
N ALA A 203 4.95 3.24 -5.24
CA ALA A 203 5.15 4.14 -4.12
C ALA A 203 6.58 4.69 -4.17
N PRO A 204 6.79 5.95 -4.62
CA PRO A 204 8.13 6.51 -4.78
C PRO A 204 8.80 6.82 -3.44
N ASN A 205 8.03 7.01 -2.37
CA ASN A 205 8.55 7.30 -1.04
C ASN A 205 7.53 6.91 0.05
N LEU A 206 7.82 5.84 0.77
CA LEU A 206 6.99 5.34 1.88
C LEU A 206 6.98 6.29 3.08
N LYS A 207 7.87 7.29 3.16
CA LYS A 207 7.77 8.37 4.17
C LYS A 207 6.51 9.20 3.99
N ASN A 208 5.93 9.20 2.80
CA ASN A 208 4.69 9.91 2.55
C ASN A 208 3.46 9.10 2.95
N ILE A 209 3.61 7.80 3.27
CA ILE A 209 2.51 6.91 3.63
C ILE A 209 2.55 6.69 5.14
N GLN A 210 1.63 7.32 5.84
CA GLN A 210 1.55 7.25 7.29
C GLN A 210 1.02 5.89 7.76
N VAL A 211 1.55 5.37 8.87
CA VAL A 211 0.96 4.26 9.62
C VAL A 211 0.08 4.89 10.70
N GLU A 212 -1.18 5.11 10.37
CA GLU A 212 -2.12 5.66 11.33
C GLU A 212 -2.49 4.63 12.38
N GLY A 213 -2.89 5.12 13.56
CA GLY A 213 -2.82 4.30 14.74
C GLY A 213 -1.37 4.01 15.12
N THR A 214 -0.43 4.92 14.89
CA THR A 214 0.83 4.95 15.65
C THR A 214 1.16 6.39 15.99
N LYS A 215 1.74 6.65 17.17
CA LYS A 215 2.09 8.04 17.55
C LYS A 215 3.16 8.67 16.64
N ARG A 216 3.75 7.91 15.70
CA ARG A 216 5.04 8.31 15.14
C ARG A 216 5.56 7.46 13.99
N SER A 217 4.78 7.18 12.94
CA SER A 217 5.42 6.47 11.86
C SER A 217 4.80 6.49 10.48
N THR A 218 5.69 6.24 9.53
CA THR A 218 5.42 6.05 8.11
C THR A 218 5.81 4.62 7.76
N TRP A 219 5.28 4.08 6.67
CA TRP A 219 5.62 2.74 6.17
C TRP A 219 7.09 2.58 5.73
N ASN A 220 7.86 3.68 5.71
CA ASN A 220 9.30 3.66 5.49
C ASN A 220 10.03 2.81 6.53
N ASP A 221 10.88 1.89 6.06
CA ASP A 221 11.70 1.04 6.91
C ASP A 221 10.89 0.20 7.91
N ARG A 222 9.67 -0.21 7.53
CA ARG A 222 8.80 -1.07 8.36
C ARG A 222 8.56 -2.46 7.84
N ILE A 223 8.72 -2.65 6.54
CA ILE A 223 8.27 -3.88 5.91
C ILE A 223 9.27 -4.99 6.23
N THR A 224 8.78 -6.08 6.79
CA THR A 224 9.57 -7.24 7.21
C THR A 224 9.07 -8.55 6.60
N SER A 225 7.79 -8.64 6.28
CA SER A 225 7.20 -9.77 5.57
C SER A 225 6.13 -9.34 4.57
N VAL A 226 5.88 -10.16 3.54
CA VAL A 226 4.95 -9.82 2.46
C VAL A 226 4.13 -11.01 2.01
N LYS A 227 2.92 -10.74 1.55
CA LYS A 227 2.05 -11.70 0.87
C LYS A 227 1.49 -11.09 -0.42
N ILE A 228 1.52 -11.87 -1.49
CA ILE A 228 0.94 -11.53 -2.78
C ILE A 228 -0.10 -12.61 -3.09
N THR A 229 -1.36 -12.20 -3.28
CA THR A 229 -2.48 -13.12 -3.51
C THR A 229 -3.16 -12.80 -4.83
N ARG A 230 -3.30 -13.81 -5.69
CA ARG A 230 -4.11 -13.68 -6.89
C ARG A 230 -5.60 -13.65 -6.55
N LEU A 231 -6.30 -12.62 -7.02
CA LEU A 231 -7.75 -12.45 -6.90
C LEU A 231 -8.49 -13.12 -8.07
#